data_AF-A0A119UWX5-F1
#
_entry.id   AF-A0A119UWX5-F1
#
_cell.length_a   1.000
_cell.length_b   1.000
_cell.length_c   1.000
_cell.angle_alpha   90.00
_cell.angle_beta   90.00
_cell.angle_gamma   90.00
#
_symmetry.space_group_name_H-M   'P 1'
#
loop_
_entity.id
_entity.type
_entity.pdbx_description
1 polymer ?
#
loop_
_entity_poly.entity_id
_entity_poly.type
_entity_poly.pdbx_seq_one_letter_code
_entity_poly.pdbx_strand_id
1 'polypeptide(L)'
;MVLFDFTEWCNLAGMDQLKKFLMAMPVTERRAFAARCGTSYAFLRNVVYGQRTPGEKLCVAIWRESGGVVTRQVLRPNDWQDIWPELAQQTEIA
;
A
#
# COMPACT_ATOMS: atom_id res chain seq x y z
N MET A 1 13.77 7.70 26.24
CA MET A 1 12.53 6.96 25.92
C MET A 1 11.69 7.90 25.07
N VAL A 2 11.95 7.92 23.75
CA VAL A 2 11.30 8.90 22.87
C VAL A 2 9.91 8.38 22.58
N LEU A 3 8.91 9.01 23.20
CA LEU A 3 7.52 8.87 22.83
C LEU A 3 7.39 9.40 21.41
N PHE A 4 7.36 8.50 20.44
CA PHE A 4 6.87 8.82 19.10
C PHE A 4 5.36 9.01 19.27
N ASP A 5 4.92 10.26 19.37
CA ASP A 5 3.50 10.58 19.41
C ASP A 5 2.88 10.22 18.05
N PHE A 6 2.24 9.06 18.03
CA PHE A 6 1.68 8.43 16.83
C PHE A 6 0.32 9.05 16.45
N THR A 7 -0.14 10.05 17.22
CA THR A 7 -1.54 10.50 17.25
C THR A 7 -1.79 11.74 16.39
N GLU A 8 -0.77 12.57 16.11
CA GLU A 8 -0.93 13.78 15.30
C GLU A 8 -0.84 13.55 13.77
N TRP A 9 -0.51 12.35 13.33
CA TRP A 9 -0.43 11.98 11.91
C TRP A 9 -1.75 11.45 11.31
N CYS A 10 -2.89 11.68 11.96
CA CYS A 10 -4.17 11.07 11.59
C CYS A 10 -5.06 11.86 10.61
N ASN A 11 -4.62 12.99 10.03
CA ASN A 11 -5.52 13.85 9.24
C ASN A 11 -5.14 14.09 7.77
N LEU A 12 -4.77 13.03 7.03
CA LEU A 12 -4.87 13.02 5.56
C LEU A 12 -5.48 11.69 5.10
N ALA A 13 -6.77 11.75 4.78
CA ALA A 13 -7.60 10.63 4.35
C ALA A 13 -7.12 10.06 2.99
N GLY A 14 -6.16 9.14 3.01
CA GLY A 14 -5.74 8.40 1.82
C GLY A 14 -4.42 7.65 1.97
N MET A 15 -3.49 8.14 2.79
CA MET A 15 -2.08 7.73 2.73
C MET A 15 -1.69 6.43 3.45
N ASP A 16 -2.64 5.64 3.97
CA ASP A 16 -2.27 4.54 4.85
C ASP A 16 -3.10 3.26 4.72
N GLN A 17 -3.75 3.01 3.57
CA GLN A 17 -4.42 1.70 3.36
C GLN A 17 -3.45 0.53 3.56
N LEU A 18 -2.25 0.62 2.96
CA LEU A 18 -1.23 -0.41 3.10
C LEU A 18 -0.74 -0.54 4.56
N LYS A 19 -0.52 0.56 5.27
CA LYS A 19 -0.09 0.50 6.67
C LYS A 19 -1.18 -0.01 7.59
N LYS A 20 -2.44 0.42 7.41
CA LYS A 20 -3.59 -0.09 8.17
C LYS A 20 -3.71 -1.59 7.97
N PHE A 21 -3.62 -2.05 6.72
CA PHE A 21 -3.63 -3.47 6.39
C PHE A 21 -2.47 -4.23 7.06
N LEU A 22 -1.24 -3.71 6.98
CA LEU A 22 -0.08 -4.33 7.61
C LEU A 22 -0.12 -4.28 9.15
N MET A 23 -0.65 -3.20 9.73
CA MET A 23 -0.78 -3.04 11.18
C MET A 23 -1.87 -3.94 11.76
N ALA A 24 -2.93 -4.21 10.99
CA ALA A 24 -4.00 -5.12 11.38
C ALA A 24 -3.55 -6.59 11.46
N MET A 25 -2.46 -6.97 10.77
CA MET A 25 -1.91 -8.33 10.82
C MET A 25 -0.75 -8.48 11.83
N PRO A 26 -0.56 -9.69 12.40
CA PRO A 26 0.58 -10.01 13.25
C PRO A 26 1.92 -9.79 12.55
N VAL A 27 2.95 -9.43 13.32
CA VAL A 27 4.30 -9.15 12.79
C VAL A 27 4.90 -10.33 12.03
N THR A 28 4.60 -11.56 12.46
CA THR A 28 5.01 -12.80 11.80
C THR A 28 4.39 -12.94 10.41
N GLU A 29 3.13 -12.55 10.25
CA GLU A 29 2.42 -12.59 8.98
C GLU A 29 2.85 -11.50 8.00
N ARG A 30 3.34 -10.35 8.48
CA ARG A 30 3.84 -9.26 7.61
C ARG A 30 4.99 -9.70 6.72
N ARG A 31 5.89 -10.56 7.24
CA ARG A 31 7.01 -11.11 6.46
C ARG A 31 6.51 -12.11 5.43
N ALA A 32 5.55 -12.96 5.80
CA ALA A 32 4.91 -13.89 4.86
C ALA A 32 4.15 -13.13 3.75
N PHE A 33 3.42 -12.07 4.10
CA PHE A 33 2.75 -11.20 3.13
C PHE A 33 3.74 -10.56 2.15
N ALA A 34 4.85 -10.02 2.67
CA ALA A 34 5.91 -9.47 1.81
C ALA A 34 6.43 -10.52 0.81
N ALA A 35 6.70 -11.74 1.29
CA ALA A 35 7.18 -12.83 0.46
C ALA A 35 6.15 -13.23 -0.62
N ARG A 36 4.86 -13.30 -0.29
CA ARG A 36 3.78 -13.57 -1.26
C ARG A 36 3.65 -12.44 -2.30
N CYS A 37 3.86 -11.19 -1.89
CA CYS A 37 3.92 -10.04 -2.80
C CYS A 37 5.21 -10.01 -3.65
N GLY A 38 6.14 -10.95 -3.45
CA GLY A 38 7.42 -11.00 -4.18
C GLY A 38 8.42 -9.94 -3.74
N THR A 39 8.35 -9.47 -2.50
CA THR A 39 9.23 -8.42 -1.97
C THR A 39 9.71 -8.72 -0.54
N SER A 40 10.56 -7.84 0.00
CA SER A 40 11.01 -7.93 1.40
C SER A 40 10.17 -7.04 2.30
N TYR A 41 10.04 -7.44 3.58
CA TYR A 41 9.35 -6.60 4.57
C TYR A 41 10.00 -5.23 4.76
N ALA A 42 11.34 -5.15 4.67
CA ALA A 42 12.06 -3.89 4.73
C ALA A 42 11.66 -2.95 3.59
N PHE A 43 11.51 -3.49 2.37
CA PHE A 43 11.03 -2.71 1.23
C PHE A 43 9.59 -2.23 1.43
N LEU A 44 8.68 -3.12 1.84
CA LEU A 44 7.29 -2.72 2.16
C LEU A 44 7.24 -1.65 3.25
N ARG A 45 8.09 -1.74 4.26
CA ARG A 45 8.19 -0.72 5.30
C ARG A 45 8.57 0.63 4.71
N ASN A 46 9.57 0.68 3.82
CA ASN A 46 9.95 1.92 3.15
C ASN A 46 8.80 2.48 2.29
N VAL A 47 8.03 1.62 1.63
CA VAL A 47 6.83 2.01 0.87
C VAL A 47 5.75 2.59 1.77
N VAL A 48 5.47 1.94 2.91
CA VAL A 48 4.51 2.40 3.92
C VAL A 48 4.84 3.79 4.44
N TYR A 49 6.12 4.08 4.68
CA TYR A 49 6.55 5.40 5.14
C TYR A 49 6.77 6.40 4.00
N GLY A 50 6.34 6.08 2.77
CA GLY A 50 6.48 6.96 1.61
C GLY A 50 7.93 7.20 1.15
N GLN A 51 8.89 6.44 1.68
CA GLN A 51 10.31 6.58 1.33
C GLN A 51 10.64 5.99 -0.04
N ARG A 52 9.79 5.08 -0.55
CA ARG A 52 9.96 4.43 -1.85
C ARG A 52 8.60 4.24 -2.51
N THR A 53 8.56 4.42 -3.82
CA THR A 53 7.38 4.09 -4.62
C THR A 53 7.45 2.62 -5.06
N PRO A 54 6.42 1.80 -4.83
CA PRO A 54 6.39 0.42 -5.28
C PRO A 54 6.27 0.36 -6.80
N GLY A 55 6.97 -0.59 -7.44
CA GLY A 55 6.83 -0.82 -8.88
C GLY A 55 5.43 -1.30 -9.27
N GLU A 56 5.06 -1.17 -10.54
CA GLU A 56 3.76 -1.60 -11.09
C GLU A 56 3.39 -3.05 -10.71
N LYS A 57 4.34 -3.98 -10.87
CA LYS A 57 4.16 -5.41 -10.57
C LYS A 57 3.89 -5.65 -9.09
N LEU A 58 4.59 -4.91 -8.24
CA LEU A 58 4.38 -5.00 -6.79
C LEU A 58 3.01 -4.43 -6.39
N CYS A 59 2.54 -3.37 -7.04
CA CYS A 59 1.21 -2.83 -6.79
C CYS A 59 0.11 -3.85 -7.10
N VAL A 60 0.22 -4.54 -8.23
CA VAL A 60 -0.72 -5.62 -8.59
C VAL A 60 -0.64 -6.77 -7.59
N ALA A 61 0.57 -7.18 -7.19
CA ALA A 61 0.76 -8.24 -6.20
C ALA A 61 0.15 -7.89 -4.84
N ILE A 62 0.39 -6.67 -4.34
CA ILE A 62 -0.21 -6.17 -3.10
C ILE A 62 -1.73 -6.14 -3.20
N TRP A 63 -2.29 -5.64 -4.31
CA TRP A 63 -3.74 -5.61 -4.50
C TRP A 63 -4.36 -7.01 -4.50
N ARG A 64 -3.72 -7.97 -5.18
CA ARG A 64 -4.16 -9.38 -5.22
C ARG A 64 -4.08 -10.03 -3.84
N GLU A 65 -2.95 -9.90 -3.16
CA GLU A 65 -2.69 -10.54 -1.85
C GLU A 65 -3.47 -9.87 -0.72
N SER A 66 -3.84 -8.59 -0.86
CA SER A 66 -4.72 -7.88 0.07
C SER A 66 -6.20 -8.08 -0.22
N GLY A 67 -6.57 -8.89 -1.24
CA GLY A 67 -7.96 -9.12 -1.59
C GLY A 67 -8.70 -7.86 -2.05
N GLY A 68 -7.99 -6.89 -2.61
CA GLY A 68 -8.56 -5.62 -3.04
C GLY A 68 -8.67 -4.54 -1.96
N VAL A 69 -8.24 -4.80 -0.73
CA VAL A 69 -8.23 -3.79 0.36
C VAL A 69 -7.28 -2.64 0.05
N VAL A 70 -6.12 -2.94 -0.55
CA VAL A 70 -5.14 -1.93 -0.95
C VAL A 70 -5.18 -1.77 -2.46
N THR A 71 -5.65 -0.62 -2.95
CA THR A 71 -5.76 -0.37 -4.39
C THR A 71 -4.43 0.10 -4.99
N ARG A 72 -4.24 -0.21 -6.28
CA ARG A 72 -3.03 0.19 -7.03
C ARG A 72 -2.93 1.72 -7.16
N GLN A 73 -4.07 2.41 -7.25
CA GLN A 73 -4.17 3.88 -7.28
C GLN A 73 -3.59 4.52 -6.01
N VAL A 74 -3.90 3.96 -4.84
CA VAL A 74 -3.37 4.47 -3.55
C VAL A 74 -1.87 4.24 -3.41
N LEU A 75 -1.34 3.15 -4.00
CA LEU A 75 0.09 2.86 -3.98
C LEU A 75 0.90 3.77 -4.92
N ARG A 76 0.29 4.30 -5.97
CA ARG A 76 0.93 5.16 -6.98
C ARG A 76 0.03 6.35 -7.36
N PRO A 77 -0.26 7.29 -6.45
CA PRO A 77 -1.23 8.35 -6.69
C PRO A 77 -0.86 9.29 -7.85
N ASN A 78 0.43 9.41 -8.18
CA ASN A 78 0.93 10.38 -9.15
C ASN A 78 0.93 9.86 -10.60
N ASP A 79 1.04 8.55 -10.81
CA ASP A 79 1.29 7.98 -12.15
C ASP A 79 0.48 6.71 -12.43
N TRP A 80 -0.48 6.35 -11.58
CA TRP A 80 -1.36 5.20 -11.83
C TRP A 80 -2.17 5.33 -13.12
N GLN A 81 -2.49 6.56 -13.57
CA GLN A 81 -3.28 6.82 -14.76
C GLN A 81 -2.54 6.43 -16.05
N ASP A 82 -1.22 6.60 -16.07
CA ASP A 82 -0.38 6.24 -17.21
C ASP A 82 -0.17 4.72 -17.29
N ILE A 83 -0.18 4.04 -16.14
CA ILE A 83 0.06 2.59 -16.03
C ILE A 83 -1.24 1.78 -16.20
N TRP A 84 -2.33 2.25 -15.59
CA TRP A 84 -3.63 1.57 -15.57
C TRP A 84 -4.77 2.55 -15.94
N PRO A 85 -4.80 3.07 -17.18
CA PRO A 85 -5.84 4.00 -17.63
C PRO A 85 -7.25 3.39 -17.55
N GLU A 86 -7.36 2.06 -17.65
CA GLU A 86 -8.63 1.33 -17.53
C GLU A 86 -9.34 1.54 -16.19
N LEU A 87 -8.59 1.82 -15.11
CA LEU A 87 -9.16 2.04 -13.79
C LEU A 87 -9.92 3.37 -13.68
N ALA A 88 -9.57 4.36 -14.52
CA ALA A 88 -10.31 5.62 -14.59
C ALA A 88 -11.70 5.41 -15.22
N GLN A 89 -11.77 4.56 -16.25
CA GLN A 89 -13.00 4.27 -16.99
C GLN A 89 -14.00 3.42 -16.20
N GLN A 90 -13.53 2.58 -15.27
CA GLN A 90 -14.44 1.77 -14.42
C GLN A 90 -15.27 2.58 -13.43
N THR A 91 -14.91 3.84 -13.15
CA THR A 91 -15.67 4.71 -12.23
C THR A 91 -16.94 5.28 -12.90
N GLU A 92 -16.97 5.40 -14.23
CA GLU A 92 -18.07 6.04 -14.96
C GLU A 92 -19.26 5.10 -15.26
N ILE A 93 -19.07 3.78 -15.09
CA ILE A 93 -20.04 2.76 -15.52
C ILE A 93 -20.77 2.12 -14.33
N ALA A 94 -20.43 2.49 -13.08
CA ALA A 94 -21.00 1.92 -11.86
C ALA A 94 -22.16 2.74 -11.27
#